data_AF-A0A966PWS6-F1
#
_entry.id   AF-A0A966PWS6-F1
#
_cell.length_a   1.000
_cell.length_b   1.000
_cell.length_c   1.000
_cell.angle_alpha   90.00
_cell.angle_beta   90.00
_cell.angle_gamma   90.00
#
_symmetry.space_group_name_H-M   'P 1'
#
loop_
_entity.id
_entity.type
_entity.pdbx_description
1 polymer ?
#
loop_
_entity_poly.entity_id
_entity_poly.type
_entity_poly.pdbx_seq_one_letter_code
_entity_poly.pdbx_strand_id
1 'polypeptide(L)'
;MIRLNEFLEKKKNKKGMLNVFDIDSTLFNSDTKVIIKKDGKVVRELNSGEFNTYKLKSGESHDFAQFGSASIFKKTAVPIDKMFQRAQSAVSKQSREDKTIIITARSDFDDKEMFLQKFRDHGFPIDQVYVERAGNLEKYKKGTKTHITKGVVLKKYLSTGNYDRIRMWDDAESNLNILLKISALYPDIEAQAFLVDPDTGNTTRHK
;
A
#
# COMPACT_ATOMS: atom_id res chain seq x y z
N MET A 1 15.80 -41.83 -5.86
CA MET A 1 14.37 -41.92 -5.53
C MET A 1 14.17 -41.17 -4.22
N ILE A 2 13.58 -39.97 -4.23
CA ILE A 2 13.34 -39.19 -3.00
C ILE A 2 12.22 -39.88 -2.22
N ARG A 3 12.41 -40.12 -0.91
CA ARG A 3 11.39 -40.76 -0.06
C ARG A 3 10.17 -39.83 0.03
N LEU A 4 8.96 -40.39 -0.05
CA LEU A 4 7.70 -39.63 0.01
C LEU A 4 7.65 -38.62 1.17
N ASN A 5 8.23 -38.97 2.32
CA ASN A 5 8.31 -38.08 3.48
C ASN A 5 9.21 -36.86 3.26
N GLU A 6 10.36 -36.99 2.59
CA GLU A 6 11.21 -35.84 2.21
C GLU A 6 10.52 -34.94 1.17
N PHE A 7 9.75 -35.55 0.26
CA PHE A 7 8.95 -34.79 -0.71
C PHE A 7 7.83 -34.00 -0.02
N LEU A 8 7.14 -34.60 0.96
CA LEU A 8 6.08 -33.96 1.73
C LEU A 8 6.63 -32.88 2.69
N GLU A 9 7.78 -33.09 3.31
CA GLU A 9 8.51 -32.09 4.11
C GLU A 9 8.96 -30.90 3.26
N LYS A 10 9.56 -31.15 2.08
CA LYS A 10 9.89 -30.09 1.12
C LYS A 10 8.66 -29.32 0.64
N LYS A 11 7.51 -29.97 0.51
CA LYS A 11 6.23 -29.31 0.19
C LYS A 11 5.70 -28.46 1.35
N LYS A 12 5.91 -28.88 2.60
CA LYS A 12 5.52 -28.14 3.80
C LYS A 12 6.39 -26.90 4.06
N ASN A 13 7.65 -26.91 3.62
CA ASN A 13 8.62 -25.82 3.85
C ASN A 13 8.76 -24.85 2.67
N LYS A 14 7.86 -24.90 1.68
CA LYS A 14 7.94 -23.99 0.54
C LYS A 14 7.46 -22.60 0.96
N LYS A 15 8.41 -21.66 1.08
CA LYS A 15 8.13 -20.24 1.27
C LYS A 15 7.74 -19.60 -0.07
N GLY A 16 6.93 -18.55 0.01
CA GLY A 16 6.49 -17.79 -1.15
C GLY A 16 7.01 -16.36 -1.18
N MET A 17 6.56 -15.63 -2.18
CA MET A 17 6.83 -14.22 -2.37
C MET A 17 5.62 -13.37 -1.98
N LEU A 18 5.87 -12.32 -1.20
CA LEU A 18 4.88 -11.29 -0.90
C LEU A 18 5.08 -10.08 -1.83
N ASN A 19 4.11 -9.78 -2.68
CA ASN A 19 4.05 -8.56 -3.48
C ASN A 19 3.16 -7.52 -2.76
N VAL A 20 3.66 -6.30 -2.61
CA VAL A 20 3.00 -5.22 -1.86
C VAL A 20 2.92 -3.97 -2.73
N PHE A 21 1.71 -3.42 -2.91
CA PHE A 21 1.50 -2.18 -3.66
C PHE A 21 0.82 -1.12 -2.78
N ASP A 22 1.21 0.15 -2.94
CA ASP A 22 0.41 1.28 -2.45
C ASP A 22 -0.72 1.65 -3.44
N ILE A 23 -1.67 2.49 -3.02
CA ILE A 23 -2.74 3.01 -3.86
C ILE A 23 -2.38 4.38 -4.42
N ASP A 24 -2.40 5.41 -3.57
CA ASP A 24 -2.26 6.80 -3.99
C ASP A 24 -0.85 7.04 -4.54
N SER A 25 -0.75 7.74 -5.67
CA SER A 25 0.51 8.01 -6.39
C SER A 25 1.29 6.75 -6.81
N THR A 26 0.70 5.56 -6.70
CA THR A 26 1.34 4.28 -7.04
C THR A 26 0.49 3.43 -7.99
N LEU A 27 -0.70 3.01 -7.58
CA LEU A 27 -1.65 2.34 -8.48
C LEU A 27 -2.61 3.34 -9.12
N PHE A 28 -2.91 4.43 -8.43
CA PHE A 28 -3.83 5.47 -8.88
C PHE A 28 -3.30 6.86 -8.55
N ASN A 29 -3.48 7.78 -9.50
CA ASN A 29 -3.54 9.21 -9.20
C ASN A 29 -4.99 9.60 -8.92
N SER A 30 -5.25 10.49 -7.98
CA SER A 30 -6.61 10.98 -7.71
C SER A 30 -6.61 12.45 -7.30
N ASP A 31 -7.73 13.13 -7.53
CA ASP A 31 -7.93 14.51 -7.11
C ASP A 31 -8.33 14.65 -5.63
N THR A 32 -8.11 13.61 -4.81
CA THR A 32 -8.43 13.65 -3.38
C THR A 32 -7.58 14.71 -2.68
N LYS A 33 -8.21 15.62 -1.93
CA LYS A 33 -7.53 16.71 -1.22
C LYS A 33 -7.55 16.53 0.30
N VAL A 34 -6.48 16.99 0.95
CA VAL A 34 -6.47 17.28 2.39
C VAL A 34 -6.98 18.70 2.57
N ILE A 35 -8.07 18.85 3.30
CA ILE A 35 -8.67 20.15 3.58
C ILE A 35 -8.02 20.74 4.82
N ILE A 36 -7.61 22.01 4.77
CA ILE A 36 -7.15 22.76 5.95
C ILE A 36 -8.30 23.60 6.45
N LYS A 37 -8.64 23.43 7.73
CA LYS A 37 -9.67 24.21 8.41
C LYS A 37 -9.07 25.12 9.47
N LYS A 38 -9.58 26.33 9.56
CA LYS A 38 -9.35 27.28 10.66
C LYS A 38 -10.69 27.84 11.10
N ASP A 39 -10.98 27.78 12.40
CA ASP A 39 -12.26 28.24 12.96
C ASP A 39 -13.49 27.65 12.26
N GLY A 40 -13.41 26.36 11.91
CA GLY A 40 -14.46 25.61 11.20
C GLY A 40 -14.61 25.91 9.70
N LYS A 41 -13.87 26.88 9.15
CA LYS A 41 -13.91 27.25 7.74
C LYS A 41 -12.76 26.64 6.96
N VAL A 42 -13.00 26.25 5.72
CA VAL A 42 -11.95 25.82 4.78
C VAL A 42 -11.09 27.03 4.43
N VAL A 43 -9.78 26.92 4.65
CA VAL A 43 -8.80 27.97 4.32
C VAL A 43 -7.81 27.54 3.25
N ARG A 44 -7.70 26.24 2.97
CA ARG A 44 -6.86 25.67 1.92
C ARG A 44 -7.30 24.25 1.58
N GLU A 45 -7.01 23.83 0.36
CA GLU A 45 -7.06 22.43 -0.07
C GLU A 45 -5.67 22.05 -0.56
N LEU A 46 -5.17 20.89 -0.15
CA LEU A 46 -3.83 20.40 -0.47
C LEU A 46 -3.96 19.08 -1.23
N ASN A 47 -3.27 18.94 -2.35
CA ASN A 47 -3.00 17.63 -2.92
C ASN A 47 -1.93 16.88 -2.07
N SER A 48 -1.69 15.60 -2.37
CA SER A 48 -0.73 14.76 -1.63
C SER A 48 0.68 15.37 -1.54
N GLY A 49 1.17 15.96 -2.64
CA GLY A 49 2.49 16.61 -2.68
C GLY A 49 2.55 17.88 -1.83
N GLU A 50 1.53 18.73 -1.91
CA GLU A 50 1.43 19.94 -1.11
C GLU A 50 1.30 19.60 0.39
N PHE A 51 0.52 18.58 0.72
CA PHE A 51 0.34 18.11 2.10
C PHE A 51 1.66 17.65 2.74
N ASN A 52 2.52 16.94 2.00
CA ASN A 52 3.79 16.43 2.51
C ASN A 52 4.75 17.52 3.01
N THR A 53 4.64 18.74 2.50
CA THR A 53 5.50 19.87 2.88
C THR A 53 4.79 20.90 3.76
N TYR A 54 3.46 20.82 3.86
CA TYR A 54 2.66 21.78 4.60
C TYR A 54 2.84 21.62 6.11
N LYS A 55 3.10 22.74 6.78
CA LYS A 55 3.07 22.83 8.25
C LYS A 55 1.87 23.66 8.66
N LEU A 56 1.00 23.08 9.49
CA LEU A 56 -0.14 23.79 10.06
C LEU A 56 0.31 25.10 10.72
N LYS A 57 -0.41 26.18 10.41
CA LYS A 57 -0.27 27.45 11.13
C LYS A 57 -1.11 27.41 12.42
N SER A 58 -0.89 28.40 13.29
CA SER A 58 -1.65 28.50 14.54
C SER A 58 -3.16 28.54 14.28
N GLY A 59 -3.89 27.65 14.95
CA GLY A 59 -5.34 27.48 14.83
C GLY A 59 -5.81 26.66 13.61
N GLU A 60 -4.91 26.16 12.78
CA GLU A 60 -5.26 25.30 11.64
C GLU A 60 -5.35 23.83 12.04
N SER A 61 -6.15 23.07 11.32
CA SER A 61 -6.32 21.62 11.45
C SER A 61 -6.47 20.94 10.09
N HIS A 62 -6.06 19.69 10.00
CA HIS A 62 -6.30 18.85 8.83
C HIS A 62 -7.69 18.21 8.90
N ASP A 63 -8.34 18.11 7.74
CA ASP A 63 -9.54 17.33 7.49
C ASP A 63 -9.29 16.41 6.29
N PHE A 64 -9.35 15.11 6.57
CA PHE A 64 -9.08 14.03 5.61
C PHE A 64 -10.36 13.36 5.11
N ALA A 65 -11.54 13.95 5.31
CA ALA A 65 -12.82 13.32 4.99
C ALA A 65 -12.89 12.80 3.54
N GLN A 66 -12.30 13.52 2.58
CA GLN A 66 -12.28 13.08 1.18
C GLN A 66 -11.54 11.74 0.97
N PHE A 67 -10.53 11.43 1.79
CA PHE A 67 -9.79 10.17 1.69
C PHE A 67 -10.59 8.95 2.11
N GLY A 68 -11.64 9.13 2.91
CA GLY A 68 -12.61 8.10 3.28
C GLY A 68 -13.80 8.00 2.32
N SER A 69 -13.93 8.88 1.32
CA SER A 69 -15.06 8.85 0.40
C SER A 69 -14.79 7.96 -0.81
N ALA A 70 -15.52 6.85 -0.90
CA ALA A 70 -15.46 5.93 -2.03
C ALA A 70 -16.00 6.57 -3.31
N SER A 71 -16.98 7.48 -3.20
CA SER A 71 -17.54 8.18 -4.37
C SER A 71 -16.53 9.13 -5.01
N ILE A 72 -15.78 9.89 -4.20
CA ILE A 72 -14.70 10.75 -4.68
C ILE A 72 -13.62 9.89 -5.33
N PHE A 73 -13.16 8.84 -4.64
CA PHE A 73 -12.15 7.93 -5.18
C PHE A 73 -12.58 7.30 -6.52
N LYS A 74 -13.81 6.75 -6.60
CA LYS A 74 -14.32 6.14 -7.83
C LYS A 74 -14.38 7.16 -8.98
N LYS A 75 -14.79 8.39 -8.70
CA LYS A 75 -14.93 9.46 -9.70
C LYS A 75 -13.58 9.97 -10.20
N THR A 76 -12.60 10.16 -9.32
CA THR A 76 -11.37 10.91 -9.64
C THR A 76 -10.13 10.03 -9.80
N ALA A 77 -10.13 8.79 -9.29
CA ALA A 77 -8.96 7.95 -9.40
C ALA A 77 -8.72 7.50 -10.85
N VAL A 78 -7.51 7.73 -11.35
CA VAL A 78 -7.04 7.32 -12.68
C VAL A 78 -5.86 6.36 -12.47
N PRO A 79 -5.90 5.14 -13.03
CA PRO A 79 -4.80 4.19 -12.89
C PRO A 79 -3.49 4.75 -13.42
N ILE A 80 -2.39 4.39 -12.76
CA ILE A 80 -1.05 4.53 -13.33
C ILE A 80 -0.77 3.25 -14.12
N ASP A 81 -1.02 3.28 -15.43
CA ASP A 81 -1.13 2.09 -16.28
C ASP A 81 -0.01 1.05 -16.08
N LYS A 82 1.26 1.49 -16.07
CA LYS A 82 2.40 0.57 -15.90
C LYS A 82 2.37 -0.15 -14.55
N MET A 83 2.03 0.58 -13.49
CA MET A 83 1.94 0.01 -12.14
C MET A 83 0.72 -0.88 -11.99
N PHE A 84 -0.40 -0.47 -12.58
CA PHE A 84 -1.63 -1.24 -12.58
C PHE A 84 -1.44 -2.58 -13.31
N GLN A 85 -0.84 -2.58 -14.51
CA GLN A 85 -0.49 -3.79 -15.26
C GLN A 85 0.52 -4.66 -14.50
N ARG A 86 1.52 -4.06 -13.84
CA ARG A 86 2.49 -4.79 -13.01
C ARG A 86 1.79 -5.51 -11.86
N ALA A 87 0.87 -4.85 -11.18
CA ALA A 87 0.11 -5.44 -10.09
C ALA A 87 -0.84 -6.55 -10.60
N GLN A 88 -1.53 -6.35 -11.72
CA GLN A 88 -2.31 -7.42 -12.37
C GLN A 88 -1.44 -8.63 -12.70
N SER A 89 -0.24 -8.42 -13.24
CA SER A 89 0.69 -9.50 -13.55
C SER A 89 1.21 -10.22 -12.31
N ALA A 90 1.42 -9.49 -11.20
CA ALA A 90 1.80 -10.09 -9.93
C ALA A 90 0.71 -11.03 -9.41
N VAL A 91 -0.57 -10.63 -9.48
CA VAL A 91 -1.69 -11.48 -9.08
C VAL A 91 -1.84 -12.68 -10.01
N SER A 92 -1.77 -12.50 -11.34
CA SER A 92 -2.01 -13.59 -12.29
C SER A 92 -0.91 -14.66 -12.30
N LYS A 93 0.31 -14.31 -11.90
CA LYS A 93 1.46 -15.23 -11.84
C LYS A 93 1.70 -15.81 -10.46
N GLN A 94 0.93 -15.42 -9.45
CA GLN A 94 1.16 -15.87 -8.07
C GLN A 94 0.89 -17.37 -7.95
N SER A 95 1.83 -18.10 -7.35
CA SER A 95 1.62 -19.49 -6.95
C SER A 95 0.80 -19.56 -5.65
N ARG A 96 0.50 -20.79 -5.19
CA ARG A 96 -0.25 -21.00 -3.94
C ARG A 96 0.43 -20.40 -2.72
N GLU A 97 1.76 -20.36 -2.71
CA GLU A 97 2.55 -19.85 -1.59
C GLU A 97 2.76 -18.33 -1.67
N ASP A 98 2.59 -17.75 -2.86
CA ASP A 98 2.73 -16.33 -3.10
C ASP A 98 1.48 -15.56 -2.65
N LYS A 99 1.65 -14.29 -2.34
CA LYS A 99 0.54 -13.41 -2.02
C LYS A 99 0.77 -12.02 -2.58
N THR A 100 -0.28 -11.43 -3.16
CA THR A 100 -0.32 -10.01 -3.49
C THR A 100 -1.27 -9.30 -2.54
N ILE A 101 -0.80 -8.21 -1.94
CA ILE A 101 -1.59 -7.33 -1.07
C ILE A 101 -1.41 -5.88 -1.47
N ILE A 102 -2.37 -5.06 -1.07
CA ILE A 102 -2.27 -3.61 -1.11
C ILE A 102 -2.15 -3.09 0.32
N ILE A 103 -1.24 -2.15 0.57
CA ILE A 103 -1.15 -1.44 1.87
C ILE A 103 -1.30 0.05 1.61
N THR A 104 -2.41 0.63 2.06
CA THR A 104 -2.72 2.05 1.90
C THR A 104 -2.72 2.80 3.22
N ALA A 105 -2.34 4.07 3.16
CA ALA A 105 -2.49 5.02 4.26
C ALA A 105 -3.96 5.41 4.52
N ARG A 106 -4.86 5.13 3.57
CA ARG A 106 -6.28 5.41 3.74
C ARG A 106 -6.87 4.59 4.90
N SER A 107 -7.80 5.21 5.61
CA SER A 107 -8.65 4.53 6.59
C SER A 107 -9.80 3.81 5.87
N ASP A 108 -10.78 3.33 6.63
CA ASP A 108 -11.99 2.75 6.06
C ASP A 108 -12.71 3.74 5.13
N PHE A 109 -13.08 3.25 3.95
CA PHE A 109 -13.98 3.94 3.05
C PHE A 109 -15.42 3.83 3.56
N ASP A 110 -16.22 4.86 3.31
CA ASP A 110 -17.66 4.90 3.59
C ASP A 110 -18.46 3.81 2.85
N ASP A 111 -18.00 3.43 1.64
CA ASP A 111 -18.56 2.32 0.86
C ASP A 111 -17.44 1.41 0.31
N LYS A 112 -17.32 0.22 0.90
CA LYS A 112 -16.34 -0.79 0.50
C LYS A 112 -16.54 -1.26 -0.94
N GLU A 113 -17.77 -1.57 -1.36
CA GLU A 113 -18.00 -2.16 -2.67
C GLU A 113 -17.81 -1.13 -3.77
N MET A 114 -18.16 0.14 -3.54
CA MET A 114 -17.87 1.21 -4.48
C MET A 114 -16.36 1.41 -4.66
N PHE A 115 -15.59 1.35 -3.58
CA PHE A 115 -14.13 1.39 -3.64
C PHE A 115 -13.55 0.21 -4.43
N LEU A 116 -13.96 -1.03 -4.13
CA LEU A 116 -13.50 -2.22 -4.86
C LEU A 116 -13.93 -2.19 -6.31
N GLN A 117 -15.13 -1.70 -6.60
CA GLN A 117 -15.65 -1.60 -7.96
C GLN A 117 -14.74 -0.75 -8.84
N LYS A 118 -14.11 0.30 -8.31
CA LYS A 118 -13.14 1.10 -9.09
C LYS A 118 -11.97 0.27 -9.63
N PHE A 119 -11.48 -0.72 -8.88
CA PHE A 119 -10.46 -1.63 -9.37
C PHE A 119 -11.01 -2.59 -10.42
N ARG A 120 -12.21 -3.14 -10.20
CA ARG A 120 -12.90 -4.04 -11.13
C ARG A 120 -13.20 -3.37 -12.47
N ASP A 121 -13.61 -2.09 -12.45
CA ASP A 121 -13.90 -1.26 -13.63
C ASP A 121 -12.66 -1.14 -14.55
N HIS A 122 -11.45 -1.30 -14.00
CA HIS A 122 -10.17 -1.30 -14.73
C HIS A 122 -9.58 -2.70 -14.95
N GLY A 123 -10.36 -3.75 -14.70
CA GLY A 123 -9.96 -5.15 -14.92
C GLY A 123 -8.97 -5.72 -13.89
N PHE A 124 -8.77 -5.04 -12.76
CA PHE A 124 -7.91 -5.56 -11.70
C PHE A 124 -8.65 -6.62 -10.86
N PRO A 125 -8.05 -7.79 -10.61
CA PRO A 125 -8.67 -8.87 -9.84
C PRO A 125 -8.64 -8.59 -8.32
N ILE A 126 -9.25 -7.48 -7.90
CA ILE A 126 -9.18 -6.99 -6.51
C ILE A 126 -9.74 -7.99 -5.50
N ASP A 127 -10.69 -8.83 -5.90
CA ASP A 127 -11.29 -9.85 -5.03
C ASP A 127 -10.30 -10.96 -4.63
N GLN A 128 -9.15 -11.05 -5.31
CA GLN A 128 -8.05 -11.94 -4.95
C GLN A 128 -6.96 -11.25 -4.10
N VAL A 129 -7.11 -9.94 -3.85
CA VAL A 129 -6.10 -9.09 -3.23
C VAL A 129 -6.65 -8.46 -1.97
N TYR A 130 -5.98 -8.69 -0.85
CA TYR A 130 -6.38 -8.07 0.41
C TYR A 130 -5.84 -6.63 0.51
N VAL A 131 -6.69 -5.69 0.89
CA VAL A 131 -6.33 -4.27 1.10
C VAL A 131 -6.17 -4.02 2.60
N GLU A 132 -4.92 -3.86 3.04
CA GLU A 132 -4.57 -3.43 4.39
C GLU A 132 -4.71 -1.90 4.50
N ARG A 133 -5.67 -1.45 5.31
CA ARG A 133 -5.97 -0.04 5.57
C ARG A 133 -5.17 0.44 6.77
N ALA A 134 -3.89 0.73 6.55
CA ALA A 134 -2.95 1.09 7.61
C ALA A 134 -3.31 2.41 8.32
N GLY A 135 -4.08 3.29 7.68
CA GLY A 135 -4.60 4.52 8.29
C GLY A 135 -5.43 4.28 9.56
N ASN A 136 -6.13 3.15 9.63
CA ASN A 136 -6.92 2.79 10.82
C ASN A 136 -6.07 2.55 12.06
N LEU A 137 -4.76 2.36 11.94
CA LEU A 137 -3.88 2.18 13.08
C LEU A 137 -3.63 3.48 13.85
N GLU A 138 -3.92 4.65 13.26
CA GLU A 138 -3.83 5.94 13.96
C GLU A 138 -4.79 6.04 15.16
N LYS A 139 -5.88 5.26 15.17
CA LYS A 139 -6.80 5.21 16.31
C LYS A 139 -6.13 4.75 17.61
N TYR A 140 -5.02 3.99 17.52
CA TYR A 140 -4.26 3.55 18.68
C TYR A 140 -3.24 4.59 19.15
N LYS A 141 -2.77 5.46 18.24
CA LYS A 141 -1.86 6.56 18.55
C LYS A 141 -1.95 7.65 17.48
N LYS A 142 -2.68 8.73 17.80
CA LYS A 142 -2.89 9.86 16.89
C LYS A 142 -1.55 10.49 16.48
N GLY A 143 -1.42 10.85 15.21
CA GLY A 143 -0.20 11.46 14.67
C GLY A 143 0.94 10.47 14.42
N THR A 144 0.66 9.16 14.44
CA THR A 144 1.64 8.15 13.99
C THR A 144 1.88 8.32 12.49
N LYS A 145 3.15 8.39 12.09
CA LYS A 145 3.51 8.58 10.68
C LYS A 145 3.10 7.36 9.84
N THR A 146 2.66 7.59 8.61
CA THR A 146 2.22 6.55 7.65
C THR A 146 3.19 5.38 7.50
N HIS A 147 4.49 5.66 7.32
CA HIS A 147 5.48 4.58 7.17
C HIS A 147 5.52 3.68 8.42
N ILE A 148 5.26 4.19 9.62
CA ILE A 148 5.22 3.36 10.84
C ILE A 148 4.00 2.43 10.82
N THR A 149 2.82 2.93 10.44
CA THR A 149 1.61 2.08 10.37
C THR A 149 1.73 1.03 9.27
N LYS A 150 2.25 1.37 8.09
CA LYS A 150 2.59 0.38 7.04
C LYS A 150 3.62 -0.63 7.54
N GLY A 151 4.62 -0.18 8.30
CA GLY A 151 5.62 -1.04 8.93
C GLY A 151 5.01 -2.09 9.87
N VAL A 152 4.04 -1.71 10.69
CA VAL A 152 3.31 -2.67 11.56
C VAL A 152 2.63 -3.76 10.72
N VAL A 153 2.00 -3.38 9.61
CA VAL A 153 1.38 -4.32 8.67
C VAL A 153 2.43 -5.22 8.01
N LEU A 154 3.53 -4.67 7.52
CA LEU A 154 4.63 -5.46 6.93
C LEU A 154 5.16 -6.50 7.93
N LYS A 155 5.43 -6.09 9.18
CA LYS A 155 5.88 -7.00 10.24
C LYS A 155 4.89 -8.14 10.50
N LYS A 156 3.57 -7.86 10.47
CA LYS A 156 2.52 -8.88 10.60
C LYS A 156 2.68 -9.99 9.55
N TYR A 157 3.02 -9.66 8.31
CA TYR A 157 3.23 -10.67 7.26
C TYR A 157 4.59 -11.37 7.36
N LEU A 158 5.67 -10.62 7.56
CA LEU A 158 7.02 -11.19 7.61
C LEU A 158 7.22 -12.14 8.79
N SER A 159 6.59 -11.83 9.94
CA SER A 159 6.64 -12.69 11.13
C SER A 159 5.93 -14.04 10.99
N THR A 160 5.15 -14.26 9.93
CA THR A 160 4.49 -15.56 9.70
C THR A 160 5.46 -16.67 9.31
N GLY A 161 6.66 -16.32 8.80
CA GLY A 161 7.62 -17.30 8.27
C GLY A 161 7.24 -17.91 6.92
N ASN A 162 6.11 -17.50 6.32
CA ASN A 162 5.61 -18.04 5.05
C ASN A 162 6.35 -17.51 3.82
N TYR A 163 7.17 -16.47 3.98
CA TYR A 163 7.79 -15.76 2.85
C TYR A 163 9.31 -15.78 2.95
N ASP A 164 9.98 -15.96 1.82
CA ASP A 164 11.43 -15.82 1.65
C ASP A 164 11.79 -14.62 0.77
N ARG A 165 10.79 -13.96 0.18
CA ARG A 165 10.95 -12.76 -0.62
C ARG A 165 9.79 -11.81 -0.40
N ILE A 166 10.11 -10.52 -0.34
CA ILE A 166 9.12 -9.44 -0.39
C ILE A 166 9.51 -8.40 -1.43
N ARG A 167 8.52 -7.96 -2.22
CA ARG A 167 8.65 -6.87 -3.18
C ARG A 167 7.63 -5.81 -2.85
N MET A 168 8.05 -4.55 -2.76
CA MET A 168 7.16 -3.43 -2.49
C MET A 168 7.35 -2.33 -3.51
N TRP A 169 6.22 -1.81 -3.99
CA TRP A 169 6.12 -0.64 -4.86
C TRP A 169 5.34 0.46 -4.15
N ASP A 170 5.96 1.61 -4.00
CA ASP A 170 5.44 2.77 -3.28
C ASP A 170 6.16 4.02 -3.82
N ASP A 171 5.47 5.15 -3.93
CA ASP A 171 6.06 6.42 -4.38
C ASP A 171 6.78 7.16 -3.25
N ALA A 172 6.54 6.78 -1.99
CA ALA A 172 7.18 7.42 -0.84
C ALA A 172 8.39 6.62 -0.36
N GLU A 173 9.59 7.21 -0.50
CA GLU A 173 10.84 6.61 -0.01
C GLU A 173 10.77 6.24 1.48
N SER A 174 10.04 6.99 2.31
CA SER A 174 9.88 6.65 3.74
C SER A 174 9.19 5.31 3.98
N ASN A 175 8.23 4.92 3.11
CA ASN A 175 7.55 3.63 3.14
C ASN A 175 8.48 2.49 2.67
N LEU A 176 9.36 2.77 1.70
CA LEU A 176 10.37 1.82 1.25
C LEU A 176 11.49 1.63 2.28
N ASN A 177 11.92 2.71 2.92
CA ASN A 177 12.91 2.69 4.00
C ASN A 177 12.41 1.85 5.20
N ILE A 178 11.12 1.92 5.54
CA ILE A 178 10.60 1.08 6.63
C ILE A 178 10.57 -0.40 6.26
N LEU A 179 10.29 -0.75 5.00
CA LEU A 179 10.38 -2.13 4.53
C LEU A 179 11.80 -2.67 4.75
N LEU A 180 12.82 -1.95 4.27
CA LEU A 180 14.21 -2.38 4.39
C LEU A 180 14.64 -2.54 5.86
N LYS A 181 14.26 -1.57 6.71
CA LYS A 181 14.53 -1.63 8.16
C LYS A 181 13.88 -2.84 8.84
N ILE A 182 12.62 -3.13 8.54
CA ILE A 182 11.93 -4.28 9.13
C ILE A 182 12.49 -5.58 8.59
N SER A 183 12.79 -5.65 7.30
CA SER A 183 13.33 -6.86 6.66
C SER A 183 14.71 -7.23 7.20
N ALA A 184 15.50 -6.27 7.67
CA ALA A 184 16.77 -6.54 8.37
C ALA A 184 16.61 -7.40 9.65
N LEU A 185 15.41 -7.48 10.23
CA LEU A 185 15.09 -8.38 11.35
C LEU A 185 14.80 -9.81 10.91
N TYR A 186 14.68 -10.06 9.61
CA TYR A 186 14.33 -11.34 9.00
C TYR A 186 15.37 -11.69 7.92
N PRO A 187 16.59 -12.13 8.32
CA PRO A 187 17.72 -12.28 7.41
C PRO A 187 17.49 -13.29 6.27
N ASP A 188 16.54 -14.22 6.44
CA ASP A 188 16.16 -15.20 5.42
C ASP A 188 15.18 -14.64 4.36
N ILE A 189 14.80 -13.36 4.46
CA ILE A 189 13.84 -12.73 3.54
C ILE A 189 14.58 -11.74 2.63
N GLU A 190 14.55 -12.03 1.33
CA GLU A 190 15.03 -11.11 0.31
C GLU A 190 14.03 -9.95 0.13
N ALA A 191 14.41 -8.76 0.57
CA ALA A 191 13.60 -7.54 0.40
C ALA A 191 13.99 -6.74 -0.85
N GLN A 192 12.98 -6.40 -1.65
CA GLN A 192 13.14 -5.57 -2.84
C GLN A 192 12.18 -4.38 -2.77
N ALA A 193 12.74 -3.19 -2.64
CA ALA A 193 11.99 -1.94 -2.62
C ALA A 193 12.10 -1.24 -3.99
N PHE A 194 10.98 -0.76 -4.53
CA PHE A 194 10.92 -0.09 -5.82
C PHE A 194 10.19 1.24 -5.67
N LEU A 195 10.93 2.33 -5.89
CA LEU A 195 10.38 3.69 -5.90
C LEU A 195 9.61 3.90 -7.20
N VAL A 196 8.35 4.31 -7.07
CA VAL A 196 7.44 4.56 -8.19
C VAL A 196 7.48 6.03 -8.55
N ASP A 197 7.67 6.33 -9.83
CA ASP A 197 7.39 7.63 -10.40
C ASP A 197 5.86 7.76 -10.62
N PRO A 198 5.17 8.70 -9.94
CA PRO A 198 3.71 8.81 -9.97
C PRO A 198 3.16 9.27 -11.32
N ASP A 199 3.98 9.92 -12.16
CA ASP A 199 3.56 10.43 -13.46
C ASP A 199 3.71 9.34 -14.53
N THR A 200 4.81 8.58 -14.48
CA THR A 200 5.16 7.65 -15.55
C THR A 200 4.93 6.17 -15.20
N GLY A 201 4.74 5.85 -13.93
CA GLY A 201 4.71 4.48 -13.39
C GLY A 201 6.02 3.71 -13.54
N ASN A 202 7.11 4.40 -13.91
CA ASN A 202 8.44 3.81 -13.95
C ASN A 202 8.90 3.51 -12.53
N THR A 203 9.78 2.52 -12.41
CA THR A 203 10.29 2.09 -11.11
C THR A 203 11.80 2.08 -11.08
N THR A 204 12.38 2.62 -10.02
CA THR A 204 13.81 2.50 -9.72
C THR A 204 14.00 1.62 -8.49
N ARG A 205 15.10 0.87 -8.43
CA ARG A 205 15.41 0.06 -7.24
C ARG A 205 15.83 0.99 -6.11
N HIS A 206 15.06 1.00 -5.03
CA HIS A 206 15.38 1.72 -3.80
C HIS A 206 16.31 0.85 -2.94
N LYS A 207 17.35 1.46 -2.38
CA LYS A 207 18.42 0.77 -1.63
C LYS A 207 18.64 1.45 -0.29
#